data_AF-A0A9P3H370-F1
#
_entry.id   AF-A0A9P3H370-F1
#
_cell.length_a   1.000
_cell.length_b   1.000
_cell.length_c   1.000
_cell.angle_alpha   90.00
_cell.angle_beta   90.00
_cell.angle_gamma   90.00
#
_symmetry.space_group_name_H-M   'P 1'
#
loop_
_entity.id
_entity.type
_entity.pdbx_description
1 polymer ?
#
loop_
_entity_poly.entity_id
_entity_poly.type
_entity_poly.pdbx_seq_one_letter_code
_entity_poly.pdbx_strand_id
1 'polypeptide(L)'
;MTSSAEIHNVQEVLNELTNSMKDMKDMKDMDMNQTFTAVIAQHTAAQKARAEAEAQAVAQAVVEQQQHQVSADQLGHDELTRIAEQHREEMAAQEVVSAAAPLVSAPLVASAPGHQVIHMDALDGNDSSTLATVAIPRAPSPVEAPTTKPLPGTEEWAKIRRDNHKEVERRRRETINEGINELAKVVPSSEKNKGAILRQAVKYIHSIQETHDKLSSEVESVTALVVEREKALLDKNLAQSALRELHAQHEQLKRDFESLRSEYERVAESKKQRTE
;
A
#
# COMPACT_ATOMS: atom_id res chain seq x y z
N MET A 1 16.18 -2.27 52.98
CA MET A 1 17.64 -2.29 52.73
C MET A 1 17.86 -1.65 51.38
N THR A 2 17.85 -0.31 51.33
CA THR A 2 18.15 0.45 50.11
C THR A 2 19.61 0.28 49.76
N SER A 3 19.86 0.00 48.49
CA SER A 3 21.10 -0.59 47.99
C SER A 3 22.27 0.38 48.14
N SER A 4 23.42 -0.12 48.61
CA SER A 4 24.68 0.63 48.73
C SER A 4 25.10 1.33 47.42
N ALA A 5 24.55 0.91 46.28
CA ALA A 5 24.77 1.51 44.96
C ALA A 5 24.05 2.86 44.78
N GLU A 6 22.86 3.04 45.37
CA GLU A 6 22.10 4.30 45.28
C GLU A 6 22.77 5.41 46.09
N ILE A 7 23.33 5.05 47.26
CA ILE A 7 24.07 5.98 48.12
C ILE A 7 25.39 6.41 47.45
N HIS A 8 26.07 5.50 46.75
CA HIS A 8 27.32 5.82 46.05
C HIS A 8 27.10 6.80 44.90
N ASN A 9 26.02 6.61 44.13
CA ASN A 9 25.65 7.50 43.03
C ASN A 9 25.28 8.91 43.52
N VAL A 10 24.57 9.01 44.66
CA VAL A 10 24.24 10.31 45.27
C VAL A 10 25.50 11.03 45.78
N GLN A 11 26.48 10.30 46.33
CA GLN A 11 27.75 10.87 46.75
C GLN A 11 28.62 11.34 45.57
N GLU A 12 28.57 10.65 44.44
CA GLU A 12 29.29 11.04 43.22
C GLU A 12 28.70 12.34 42.64
N VAL A 13 27.38 12.43 42.53
CA VAL A 13 26.67 13.64 42.09
C VAL A 13 26.94 14.83 43.02
N LEU A 14 26.99 14.61 44.34
CA LEU A 14 27.30 15.67 45.31
C LEU A 14 28.75 16.15 45.22
N ASN A 15 29.69 15.24 44.93
CA ASN A 15 31.09 15.59 44.74
C ASN A 15 31.32 16.36 43.44
N GLU A 16 30.66 15.96 42.34
CA GLU A 16 30.67 16.70 41.08
C GLU A 16 30.08 18.11 41.23
N LEU A 17 28.95 18.24 41.92
CA LEU A 17 28.32 19.52 42.18
C LEU A 17 29.21 20.44 43.04
N THR A 18 29.91 19.87 44.03
CA THR A 18 30.84 20.60 44.90
C THR A 18 32.08 21.08 44.13
N ASN A 19 32.63 20.24 43.25
CA ASN A 19 33.75 20.61 42.40
C ASN A 19 33.35 21.68 41.37
N SER A 20 32.17 21.55 40.77
CA SER A 20 31.60 22.55 39.86
C SER A 20 31.36 23.90 40.55
N MET A 21 30.86 23.90 41.80
CA MET A 21 30.70 25.13 42.59
C MET A 21 32.04 25.77 42.99
N LYS A 22 33.09 24.97 43.19
CA LYS A 22 34.44 25.46 43.49
C LYS A 22 35.07 26.11 42.26
N ASP A 23 34.94 25.49 41.09
CA ASP A 23 35.41 26.04 39.82
C ASP A 23 34.67 27.34 39.44
N MET A 24 33.37 27.45 39.77
CA MET A 24 32.61 28.70 39.59
C MET A 24 33.06 29.83 40.53
N LYS A 25 33.61 29.51 41.71
CA LYS A 25 34.06 30.51 42.69
C LYS A 25 35.36 31.21 42.26
N ASP A 26 36.19 30.52 41.48
CA ASP A 26 37.47 31.03 40.99
C ASP A 26 37.31 31.89 39.72
N MET A 27 36.12 31.94 39.12
CA MET A 27 35.78 32.68 37.90
C MET A 27 34.98 33.96 38.22
N LYS A 28 35.64 34.92 38.88
CA LYS A 28 34.97 36.02 39.60
C LYS A 28 34.28 37.10 38.74
N ASP A 29 34.35 37.08 37.41
CA ASP A 29 33.83 38.18 36.57
C ASP A 29 32.92 37.74 35.41
N MET A 30 32.17 36.63 35.54
CA MET A 30 31.17 36.23 34.53
C MET A 30 29.76 36.25 35.11
N ASP A 31 28.84 36.96 34.43
CA ASP A 31 27.47 37.15 34.87
C ASP A 31 26.78 35.79 35.13
N MET A 32 26.48 35.53 36.41
CA MET A 32 25.90 34.29 36.91
C MET A 32 24.58 33.95 36.19
N ASN A 33 23.84 34.97 35.74
CA ASN A 33 22.60 34.78 34.99
C ASN A 33 22.83 34.25 33.57
N GLN A 34 23.91 34.67 32.89
CA GLN A 34 24.25 34.14 31.56
C GLN A 34 24.68 32.68 31.64
N THR A 35 25.44 32.32 32.68
CA THR A 35 25.92 30.94 32.86
C THR A 35 24.76 30.01 33.18
N PHE A 36 23.85 30.41 34.08
CA PHE A 36 22.64 29.64 34.40
C PHE A 36 21.73 29.46 33.19
N THR A 37 21.54 30.52 32.39
CA THR A 37 20.75 30.47 31.15
C THR A 37 21.37 29.53 30.12
N ALA A 38 22.70 29.57 29.96
CA ALA A 38 23.41 28.70 29.03
C ALA A 38 23.31 27.22 29.43
N VAL A 39 23.44 26.90 30.72
CA VAL A 39 23.33 25.53 31.24
C VAL A 39 21.91 24.99 31.06
N ILE A 40 20.87 25.78 31.33
CA ILE A 40 19.48 25.37 31.09
C ILE A 40 19.21 25.15 29.60
N ALA A 41 19.70 26.05 28.74
CA ALA A 41 19.54 25.91 27.30
C ALA A 41 20.23 24.65 26.78
N GLN A 42 21.44 24.34 27.27
CA GLN A 42 22.17 23.14 26.90
C GLN A 42 21.48 21.86 27.39
N HIS A 43 20.99 21.85 28.64
CA HIS A 43 20.26 20.69 29.17
C HIS A 43 18.95 20.45 28.42
N THR A 44 18.21 21.52 28.11
CA THR A 44 16.96 21.44 27.34
C THR A 44 17.19 20.95 25.91
N ALA A 45 18.25 21.42 25.26
CA ALA A 45 18.64 20.96 23.93
C ALA A 45 19.04 19.47 23.93
N ALA A 46 19.79 19.03 24.95
CA ALA A 46 20.19 17.64 25.09
C ALA A 46 18.99 16.71 25.36
N GLN A 47 18.03 17.14 26.19
CA GLN A 47 16.78 16.42 26.46
C GLN A 47 15.93 16.30 25.19
N LYS A 48 15.81 17.38 24.43
CA LYS A 48 15.08 17.39 23.15
C LYS A 48 15.70 16.44 22.12
N ALA A 49 17.04 16.46 21.98
CA ALA A 49 17.74 15.56 21.07
C ALA A 49 17.59 14.08 21.46
N ARG A 50 17.57 13.76 22.76
CA ARG A 50 17.31 12.39 23.25
C ARG A 50 15.88 11.94 22.97
N ALA A 51 14.89 12.80 23.22
CA ALA A 51 13.49 12.50 22.92
C ALA A 51 13.24 12.29 21.42
N GLU A 52 13.90 13.08 20.56
CA GLU A 52 13.83 12.90 19.10
C GLU A 52 14.48 11.58 18.65
N ALA A 53 15.61 11.19 19.24
CA ALA A 53 16.26 9.91 18.95
C ALA A 53 15.41 8.70 19.40
N GLU A 54 14.80 8.77 20.58
CA GLU A 54 13.89 7.73 21.07
C GLU A 54 12.62 7.62 20.22
N ALA A 55 12.04 8.75 19.80
CA ALA A 55 10.88 8.75 18.90
C ALA A 55 11.21 8.14 17.53
N GLN A 56 12.41 8.40 17.00
CA GLN A 56 12.88 7.79 15.75
C GLN A 56 13.11 6.28 15.89
N ALA A 57 13.66 5.82 17.03
CA ALA A 57 13.85 4.39 17.30
C ALA A 57 12.50 3.65 17.41
N VAL A 58 11.51 4.24 18.08
CA VAL A 58 10.16 3.68 18.17
C VAL A 58 9.49 3.63 16.80
N ALA A 59 9.63 4.69 15.99
CA ALA A 59 9.09 4.72 14.63
C ALA A 59 9.70 3.62 13.73
N GLN A 60 11.01 3.39 13.83
CA GLN A 60 11.69 2.31 13.09
C GLN A 60 11.21 0.91 13.55
N ALA A 61 11.06 0.69 14.86
CA ALA A 61 10.55 -0.58 15.39
C ALA A 61 9.11 -0.88 14.94
N VAL A 62 8.25 0.14 14.84
CA VAL A 62 6.88 -0.01 14.33
C VAL A 62 6.88 -0.38 12.84
N VAL A 63 7.77 0.20 12.04
CA VAL A 63 7.91 -0.15 10.61
C VAL A 63 8.39 -1.59 10.44
N GLU A 64 9.39 -2.04 11.21
CA GLU A 64 9.85 -3.44 11.18
C GLU A 64 8.75 -4.42 11.62
N GLN A 65 7.99 -4.09 12.66
CA GLN A 65 6.86 -4.90 13.11
C GLN A 65 5.77 -5.01 12.02
N GLN A 66 5.51 -3.92 11.30
CA GLN A 66 4.51 -3.89 10.24
C GLN A 66 4.96 -4.71 9.01
N GLN A 67 6.26 -4.72 8.67
CA GLN A 67 6.81 -5.59 7.61
C GLN A 67 6.66 -7.09 7.94
N HIS A 68 6.87 -7.47 9.20
CA HIS A 68 6.67 -8.85 9.64
C HIS A 68 5.19 -9.29 9.60
N GLN A 69 4.25 -8.39 9.89
CA GLN A 69 2.81 -8.68 9.75
C GLN A 69 2.40 -8.88 8.28
N VAL A 70 2.86 -8.02 7.37
CA VAL A 70 2.55 -8.13 5.93
C VAL A 70 3.07 -9.44 5.33
N SER A 71 4.19 -9.96 5.84
CA SER A 71 4.76 -11.26 5.41
C SER A 71 3.92 -12.45 5.86
N ALA A 72 3.28 -12.37 7.03
CA ALA A 72 2.40 -13.41 7.55
C ALA A 72 1.07 -13.47 6.77
N ASP A 73 0.53 -12.31 6.38
CA ASP A 73 -0.71 -12.25 5.58
C ASP A 73 -0.51 -12.69 4.12
N GLN A 74 0.68 -12.45 3.54
CA GLN A 74 1.01 -12.95 2.19
C GLN A 74 1.07 -14.49 2.13
N LEU A 75 1.58 -15.14 3.18
CA LEU A 75 1.60 -16.61 3.25
C LEU A 75 0.19 -17.21 3.29
N GLY A 76 -0.76 -16.55 3.97
CA GLY A 76 -2.17 -16.96 3.97
C GLY A 76 -2.86 -16.76 2.62
N HIS A 77 -2.50 -15.71 1.87
CA HIS A 77 -3.03 -15.46 0.53
C HIS A 77 -2.53 -16.49 -0.51
N ASP A 78 -1.26 -16.89 -0.41
CA ASP A 78 -0.67 -17.90 -1.29
C ASP A 78 -1.30 -19.29 -1.06
N GLU A 79 -1.62 -19.62 0.20
CA GLU A 79 -2.30 -20.88 0.54
C GLU A 79 -3.75 -20.91 0.03
N LEU A 80 -4.49 -19.80 0.17
CA LEU A 80 -5.83 -19.64 -0.42
C LEU A 80 -5.81 -19.74 -1.96
N THR A 81 -4.79 -19.18 -2.60
CA THR A 81 -4.63 -19.24 -4.06
C THR A 81 -4.33 -20.66 -4.53
N ARG A 82 -3.46 -21.39 -3.82
CA ARG A 82 -3.21 -22.82 -4.08
C ARG A 82 -4.45 -23.68 -3.94
N ILE A 83 -5.26 -23.47 -2.90
CA ILE A 83 -6.51 -24.21 -2.69
C ILE A 83 -7.49 -23.92 -3.83
N ALA A 84 -7.59 -22.67 -4.28
CA ALA A 84 -8.43 -22.29 -5.41
C ALA A 84 -7.97 -22.90 -6.75
N GLU A 85 -6.67 -23.03 -6.97
CA GLU A 85 -6.11 -23.69 -8.15
C GLU A 85 -6.31 -25.20 -8.14
N GLN A 86 -6.08 -25.88 -7.00
CA GLN A 86 -6.38 -27.30 -6.87
C GLN A 86 -7.86 -27.60 -7.14
N HIS A 87 -8.78 -26.79 -6.61
CA HIS A 87 -10.20 -26.99 -6.84
C HIS A 87 -10.60 -26.70 -8.31
N ARG A 88 -9.87 -25.82 -9.01
CA ARG A 88 -10.05 -25.60 -10.46
C ARG A 88 -9.56 -26.79 -11.28
N GLU A 89 -8.44 -27.39 -10.90
CA GLU A 89 -7.88 -28.59 -11.54
C GLU A 89 -8.75 -29.83 -11.30
N GLU A 90 -9.31 -30.00 -10.10
CA GLU A 90 -10.25 -31.08 -9.78
C GLU A 90 -11.54 -30.96 -10.60
N MET A 91 -12.08 -29.74 -10.74
CA MET A 91 -13.26 -29.48 -11.58
C MET A 91 -12.97 -29.73 -13.07
N ALA A 92 -11.76 -29.40 -13.55
CA ALA A 92 -11.33 -29.68 -14.91
C ALA A 92 -11.11 -31.19 -15.16
N ALA A 93 -10.58 -31.93 -14.19
CA ALA A 93 -10.39 -33.38 -14.28
C ALA A 93 -11.71 -34.15 -14.31
N GLN A 94 -12.76 -33.61 -13.68
CA GLN A 94 -14.10 -34.22 -13.68
C GLN A 94 -14.85 -34.02 -15.01
N GLU A 95 -14.48 -33.02 -15.81
CA GLU A 95 -15.07 -32.76 -17.13
C GLU A 95 -14.58 -33.77 -18.20
N VAL A 96 -13.37 -34.34 -18.03
CA VAL A 96 -12.75 -35.27 -19.00
C VAL A 96 -13.35 -36.70 -18.96
N VAL A 97 -14.06 -37.08 -17.90
CA VAL A 97 -14.64 -38.44 -17.76
C VAL A 97 -15.97 -38.59 -18.51
N SER A 98 -16.58 -37.50 -18.98
CA SER A 98 -17.88 -37.54 -19.68
C SER A 98 -17.80 -37.52 -21.22
N ALA A 99 -16.60 -37.37 -21.79
CA ALA A 99 -16.41 -37.16 -23.24
C ALA A 99 -15.73 -38.36 -23.96
N ALA A 100 -16.12 -39.60 -23.65
CA ALA A 100 -15.63 -40.78 -24.34
C ALA A 100 -16.69 -41.43 -25.25
N ALA A 101 -16.71 -41.04 -26.54
CA ALA A 101 -17.13 -41.88 -27.67
C ALA A 101 -16.47 -41.41 -28.99
N PRO A 102 -16.09 -42.31 -29.92
CA PRO A 102 -14.89 -42.12 -30.74
C PRO A 102 -15.18 -41.90 -32.23
N LEU A 103 -14.36 -41.08 -32.91
CA LEU A 103 -14.18 -41.14 -34.37
C LEU A 103 -12.72 -40.86 -34.79
N VAL A 104 -12.01 -41.96 -35.09
CA VAL A 104 -11.07 -42.23 -36.19
C VAL A 104 -10.02 -41.19 -36.68
N SER A 105 -8.75 -41.51 -36.38
CA SER A 105 -7.59 -41.75 -37.27
C SER A 105 -6.94 -40.64 -38.14
N ALA A 106 -5.79 -40.12 -37.65
CA ALA A 106 -4.42 -40.10 -38.23
C ALA A 106 -4.09 -39.36 -39.57
N PRO A 107 -2.80 -39.05 -39.92
CA PRO A 107 -1.54 -39.03 -39.15
C PRO A 107 -0.65 -37.75 -39.32
N LEU A 108 0.42 -37.74 -38.51
CA LEU A 108 1.59 -36.86 -38.41
C LEU A 108 2.43 -36.69 -39.69
N VAL A 109 3.08 -35.53 -39.86
CA VAL A 109 4.45 -35.42 -40.43
C VAL A 109 5.24 -34.29 -39.74
N ALA A 110 6.38 -34.67 -39.17
CA ALA A 110 7.44 -33.81 -38.64
C ALA A 110 8.42 -33.39 -39.74
N SER A 111 9.11 -32.24 -39.61
CA SER A 111 10.56 -32.12 -39.90
C SER A 111 11.09 -30.68 -39.72
N ALA A 112 12.00 -30.54 -38.73
CA ALA A 112 13.30 -29.84 -38.63
C ALA A 112 13.75 -28.70 -39.60
N PRO A 113 14.72 -27.86 -39.17
CA PRO A 113 14.98 -26.50 -39.65
C PRO A 113 16.16 -26.35 -40.62
N GLY A 114 16.12 -25.35 -41.50
CA GLY A 114 17.21 -24.99 -42.42
C GLY A 114 17.40 -23.47 -42.52
N HIS A 115 18.54 -23.00 -42.05
CA HIS A 115 19.05 -21.63 -42.15
C HIS A 115 19.31 -21.19 -43.60
N GLN A 116 19.04 -19.93 -43.94
CA GLN A 116 19.96 -19.17 -44.79
C GLN A 116 19.91 -17.68 -44.45
N VAL A 117 20.98 -17.23 -43.79
CA VAL A 117 21.30 -15.83 -43.51
C VAL A 117 21.79 -15.20 -44.82
N ILE A 118 21.11 -14.16 -45.31
CA ILE A 118 21.70 -13.21 -46.26
C ILE A 118 21.97 -11.92 -45.51
N HIS A 119 23.24 -11.73 -45.21
CA HIS A 119 23.85 -10.49 -44.74
C HIS A 119 24.09 -9.57 -45.95
N MET A 120 23.48 -8.38 -45.94
CA MET A 120 24.06 -7.20 -46.62
C MET A 120 23.94 -6.00 -45.69
N ASP A 121 25.08 -5.66 -45.12
CA ASP A 121 25.39 -4.37 -44.52
C ASP A 121 25.40 -3.28 -45.61
N ALA A 122 24.75 -2.15 -45.34
CA ALA A 122 25.28 -0.81 -45.63
C ALA A 122 24.28 0.28 -45.16
N LEU A 123 24.58 0.82 -43.97
CA LEU A 123 24.72 2.26 -43.67
C LEU A 123 23.77 3.23 -44.39
N ASP A 124 22.85 3.88 -43.66
CA ASP A 124 23.12 5.19 -43.06
C ASP A 124 21.89 5.74 -42.29
N GLY A 125 22.17 6.33 -41.13
CA GLY A 125 21.54 7.54 -40.62
C GLY A 125 20.02 7.60 -40.38
N ASN A 126 19.65 7.36 -39.12
CA ASN A 126 18.78 8.23 -38.31
C ASN A 126 17.32 8.45 -38.78
N ASP A 127 16.37 7.76 -38.14
CA ASP A 127 15.37 8.45 -37.30
C ASP A 127 14.48 7.48 -36.51
N SER A 128 14.21 7.92 -35.29
CA SER A 128 13.47 7.27 -34.20
C SER A 128 12.01 7.00 -34.55
N SER A 129 11.58 5.73 -34.59
CA SER A 129 10.21 5.32 -34.23
C SER A 129 10.12 3.79 -34.05
N THR A 130 10.14 3.33 -32.81
CA THR A 130 9.85 1.94 -32.43
C THR A 130 8.34 1.67 -32.47
N LEU A 131 7.79 1.50 -33.67
CA LEU A 131 6.48 0.86 -33.83
C LEU A 131 6.68 -0.64 -34.00
N ALA A 132 6.27 -1.39 -32.98
CA ALA A 132 6.23 -2.84 -32.95
C ALA A 132 5.53 -3.39 -34.22
N THR A 133 6.30 -4.09 -35.05
CA THR A 133 5.76 -4.84 -36.18
C THR A 133 5.10 -6.09 -35.64
N VAL A 134 3.78 -6.04 -35.42
CA VAL A 134 2.96 -7.24 -35.20
C VAL A 134 2.94 -8.03 -36.51
N ALA A 135 3.62 -9.18 -36.53
CA ALA A 135 3.56 -10.12 -37.63
C ALA A 135 2.19 -10.81 -37.64
N ILE A 136 1.35 -10.46 -38.61
CA ILE A 136 0.10 -11.16 -38.88
C ILE A 136 0.44 -12.48 -39.58
N PRO A 137 -0.03 -13.66 -39.12
CA PRO A 137 0.13 -14.90 -39.86
C PRO A 137 -0.70 -14.84 -41.14
N ARG A 138 -0.01 -14.68 -42.28
CA ARG A 138 -0.60 -14.73 -43.62
C ARG A 138 -1.08 -16.15 -43.89
N ALA A 139 -2.40 -16.32 -43.99
CA ALA A 139 -3.01 -17.54 -44.51
C ALA A 139 -2.52 -17.83 -45.94
N PRO A 140 -2.38 -19.11 -46.35
CA PRO A 140 -1.94 -19.47 -47.68
C PRO A 140 -3.02 -19.09 -48.71
N SER A 141 -2.72 -18.08 -49.55
CA SER A 141 -3.53 -17.73 -50.71
C SER A 141 -3.55 -18.88 -51.73
N PRO A 142 -4.70 -19.19 -52.35
CA PRO A 142 -4.77 -20.15 -53.44
C PRO A 142 -4.24 -19.54 -54.73
N VAL A 143 -3.31 -20.28 -55.35
CA VAL A 143 -2.94 -20.37 -56.77
C VAL A 143 -2.99 -19.09 -57.62
N GLU A 144 -1.80 -18.70 -58.06
CA GLU A 144 -1.42 -17.55 -58.87
C GLU A 144 -2.23 -17.41 -60.18
N ALA A 145 -2.82 -16.22 -60.36
CA ALA A 145 -3.06 -15.63 -61.68
C ALA A 145 -2.24 -14.33 -61.76
N PRO A 146 -1.66 -13.98 -62.92
CA PRO A 146 -0.80 -12.81 -63.04
C PRO A 146 -1.65 -11.54 -63.01
N THR A 147 -1.82 -10.92 -61.83
CA THR A 147 -2.46 -9.61 -61.71
C THR A 147 -1.49 -8.52 -62.16
N THR A 148 -1.35 -8.34 -63.48
CA THR A 148 -0.75 -7.14 -64.05
C THR A 148 -1.61 -5.96 -63.60
N LYS A 149 -1.04 -5.04 -62.80
CA LYS A 149 -1.73 -3.78 -62.45
C LYS A 149 -2.17 -3.12 -63.77
N PRO A 150 -3.47 -2.91 -64.02
CA PRO A 150 -3.92 -2.41 -65.31
C PRO A 150 -3.29 -1.04 -65.60
N LEU A 151 -2.96 -0.79 -66.87
CA LEU A 151 -2.24 0.43 -67.28
C LEU A 151 -3.01 1.68 -66.81
N PRO A 152 -2.31 2.69 -66.23
CA PRO A 152 -2.93 3.95 -65.83
C PRO A 152 -3.68 4.59 -67.00
N GLY A 153 -4.95 4.93 -66.79
CA GLY A 153 -5.82 5.53 -67.83
C GLY A 153 -6.78 4.55 -68.53
N THR A 154 -6.63 3.24 -68.32
CA THR A 154 -7.60 2.24 -68.80
C THR A 154 -8.87 2.21 -67.95
N GLU A 155 -9.98 1.78 -68.55
CA GLU A 155 -11.29 1.69 -67.88
C GLU A 155 -11.28 0.71 -66.68
N GLU A 156 -10.49 -0.36 -66.78
CA GLU A 156 -10.26 -1.33 -65.70
C GLU A 156 -9.51 -0.70 -64.51
N TRP A 157 -8.52 0.14 -64.79
CA TRP A 157 -7.79 0.87 -63.73
C TRP A 157 -8.68 1.89 -63.00
N ALA A 158 -9.63 2.52 -63.72
CA ALA A 158 -10.63 3.38 -63.10
C ALA A 158 -11.65 2.60 -62.25
N LYS A 159 -12.07 1.40 -62.72
CA LYS A 159 -12.97 0.51 -61.98
C LYS A 159 -12.32 0.01 -60.68
N ILE A 160 -11.09 -0.48 -60.73
CA ILE A 160 -10.37 -0.95 -59.53
C ILE A 160 -10.21 0.16 -58.51
N ARG A 161 -9.85 1.38 -58.93
CA ARG A 161 -9.73 2.51 -57.98
C ARG A 161 -11.06 2.84 -57.32
N ARG A 162 -12.15 2.82 -58.09
CA ARG A 162 -13.50 3.08 -57.57
C ARG A 162 -13.94 1.99 -56.58
N ASP A 163 -13.70 0.72 -56.92
CA ASP A 163 -14.06 -0.42 -56.07
C ASP A 163 -13.20 -0.47 -54.80
N ASN A 164 -11.91 -0.17 -54.92
CA ASN A 164 -11.02 -0.03 -53.76
C ASN A 164 -11.45 1.12 -52.85
N HIS A 165 -11.79 2.29 -53.39
CA HIS A 165 -12.32 3.41 -52.60
C HIS A 165 -13.62 3.04 -51.88
N LYS A 166 -14.52 2.29 -52.52
CA LYS A 166 -15.75 1.80 -51.88
C LYS A 166 -15.43 0.85 -50.73
N GLU A 167 -14.48 -0.04 -50.93
CA GLU A 167 -14.06 -1.02 -49.93
C GLU A 167 -13.44 -0.34 -48.70
N VAL A 168 -12.59 0.67 -48.91
CA VAL A 168 -12.03 1.49 -47.83
C VAL A 168 -13.15 2.16 -47.02
N GLU A 169 -14.12 2.77 -47.69
CA GLU A 169 -15.24 3.43 -47.02
C GLU A 169 -16.18 2.43 -46.31
N ARG A 170 -16.39 1.23 -46.86
CA ARG A 170 -17.14 0.16 -46.22
C ARG A 170 -16.48 -0.26 -44.90
N ARG A 171 -15.18 -0.54 -44.91
CA ARG A 171 -14.43 -0.91 -43.69
C ARG A 171 -14.48 0.20 -42.65
N ARG A 172 -14.31 1.46 -43.06
CA ARG A 172 -14.46 2.62 -42.16
C ARG A 172 -15.83 2.65 -41.49
N ARG A 173 -16.91 2.42 -42.25
CA ARG A 173 -18.28 2.38 -41.71
C ARG A 173 -18.49 1.22 -40.74
N GLU A 174 -17.91 0.06 -41.01
CA GLU A 174 -17.98 -1.11 -40.14
C GLU A 174 -17.29 -0.85 -38.80
N THR A 175 -16.06 -0.33 -38.81
CA THR A 175 -15.33 0.03 -37.59
C THR A 175 -16.13 1.04 -36.74
N ILE A 176 -16.76 2.04 -37.37
CA ILE A 176 -17.59 3.01 -36.65
C ILE A 176 -18.83 2.33 -36.04
N ASN A 177 -19.48 1.43 -36.78
CA ASN A 177 -20.66 0.73 -36.31
C ASN A 177 -20.33 -0.22 -35.15
N GLU A 178 -19.21 -0.93 -35.24
CA GLU A 178 -18.68 -1.75 -34.16
C GLU A 178 -18.44 -0.91 -32.91
N GLY A 179 -17.73 0.22 -33.03
CA GLY A 179 -17.48 1.12 -31.89
C GLY A 179 -18.76 1.62 -31.21
N ILE A 180 -19.80 1.98 -32.00
CA ILE A 180 -21.09 2.41 -31.45
C ILE A 180 -21.83 1.24 -30.77
N ASN A 181 -21.74 0.04 -31.33
CA ASN A 181 -22.39 -1.14 -30.76
C ASN A 181 -21.70 -1.59 -29.46
N GLU A 182 -20.37 -1.48 -29.35
CA GLU A 182 -19.66 -1.73 -28.09
C GLU A 182 -20.08 -0.72 -27.01
N LEU A 183 -20.17 0.56 -27.37
CA LEU A 183 -20.66 1.59 -26.46
C LEU A 183 -22.09 1.30 -25.97
N ALA A 184 -22.95 0.76 -26.83
CA ALA A 184 -24.31 0.38 -26.47
C ALA A 184 -24.36 -0.73 -25.39
N LYS A 185 -23.37 -1.63 -25.32
CA LYS A 185 -23.36 -2.72 -24.33
C LYS A 185 -23.08 -2.24 -22.91
N VAL A 186 -22.26 -1.19 -22.75
CA VAL A 186 -21.82 -0.68 -21.45
C VAL A 186 -22.71 0.45 -20.93
N VAL A 187 -23.45 1.12 -21.82
CA VAL A 187 -24.34 2.22 -21.45
C VAL A 187 -25.71 1.67 -21.04
N PRO A 188 -26.21 1.99 -19.84
CA PRO A 188 -27.50 1.52 -19.38
C PRO A 188 -28.63 2.10 -20.23
N SER A 189 -29.63 1.27 -20.54
CA SER A 189 -30.79 1.62 -21.35
C SER A 189 -30.42 2.17 -22.73
N SER A 190 -29.45 1.54 -23.41
CA SER A 190 -29.10 1.90 -24.78
C SER A 190 -30.19 1.48 -25.76
N GLU A 191 -30.69 2.43 -26.54
CA GLU A 191 -31.63 2.19 -27.63
C GLU A 191 -30.88 1.77 -28.91
N LYS A 192 -31.55 1.20 -29.92
CA LYS A 192 -30.93 0.84 -31.22
C LYS A 192 -30.50 2.06 -32.06
N ASN A 193 -30.83 3.28 -31.64
CA ASN A 193 -30.53 4.50 -32.38
C ASN A 193 -29.12 5.02 -32.05
N LYS A 194 -28.24 5.10 -33.05
CA LYS A 194 -26.85 5.60 -32.92
C LYS A 194 -26.75 6.95 -32.22
N GLY A 195 -27.65 7.90 -32.53
CA GLY A 195 -27.66 9.21 -31.90
C GLY A 195 -28.12 9.18 -30.44
N ALA A 196 -29.02 8.28 -30.08
CA ALA A 196 -29.47 8.09 -28.71
C ALA A 196 -28.38 7.43 -27.85
N ILE A 197 -27.70 6.40 -28.38
CA ILE A 197 -26.56 5.73 -27.72
C ILE A 197 -25.49 6.76 -27.34
N LEU A 198 -25.09 7.63 -28.29
CA LEU A 198 -24.06 8.65 -28.03
C LEU A 198 -24.48 9.66 -26.95
N ARG A 199 -25.72 10.15 -26.98
CA ARG A 199 -26.22 11.08 -25.95
C ARG A 199 -26.32 10.41 -24.58
N GLN A 200 -26.77 9.17 -24.53
CA GLN A 200 -26.90 8.43 -23.28
C GLN A 200 -25.53 8.08 -22.70
N ALA A 201 -24.55 7.76 -23.54
CA ALA A 201 -23.16 7.55 -23.13
C ALA A 201 -22.59 8.78 -22.43
N VAL A 202 -22.78 9.97 -23.01
CA VAL A 202 -22.31 11.23 -22.40
C VAL A 202 -22.95 11.45 -21.03
N LYS A 203 -24.28 11.26 -20.92
CA LYS A 203 -24.98 11.37 -19.63
C LYS A 203 -24.46 10.36 -18.60
N TYR A 204 -24.23 9.13 -19.03
CA TYR A 204 -23.78 8.06 -18.16
C TYR A 204 -22.35 8.31 -17.66
N ILE A 205 -21.44 8.80 -18.51
CA ILE A 205 -20.09 9.19 -18.10
C ILE A 205 -20.15 10.27 -17.01
N HIS A 206 -20.93 11.33 -17.21
CA HIS A 206 -21.07 12.36 -16.17
C HIS A 206 -21.66 11.80 -14.87
N SER A 207 -22.67 10.93 -14.96
CA SER A 207 -23.26 10.28 -13.77
C SER A 207 -22.26 9.39 -13.04
N ILE A 208 -21.43 8.63 -13.76
CA ILE A 208 -20.36 7.84 -13.15
C ILE A 208 -19.34 8.75 -12.49
N GLN A 209 -18.94 9.85 -13.13
CA GLN A 209 -18.00 10.82 -12.56
C GLN A 209 -18.54 11.44 -11.26
N GLU A 210 -19.79 11.91 -11.27
CA GLU A 210 -20.44 12.45 -10.08
C GLU A 210 -20.54 11.40 -8.96
N THR A 211 -20.87 10.16 -9.31
CA THR A 211 -20.94 9.05 -8.35
C THR A 211 -19.55 8.72 -7.80
N HIS A 212 -18.52 8.72 -8.65
CA HIS A 212 -17.13 8.49 -8.26
C HIS A 212 -16.66 9.57 -7.30
N ASP A 213 -16.90 10.84 -7.60
CA ASP A 213 -16.50 11.97 -6.75
C ASP A 213 -17.24 11.92 -5.40
N LYS A 214 -18.53 11.57 -5.40
CA LYS A 214 -19.29 11.34 -4.16
C LYS A 214 -18.69 10.20 -3.35
N LEU A 215 -18.42 9.05 -3.96
CA LEU A 215 -17.85 7.90 -3.26
C LEU A 215 -16.44 8.20 -2.74
N SER A 216 -15.62 8.93 -3.49
CA SER A 216 -14.30 9.38 -3.04
C SER A 216 -14.40 10.24 -1.78
N SER A 217 -15.30 11.23 -1.77
CA SER A 217 -15.54 12.07 -0.59
C SER A 217 -16.07 11.26 0.60
N GLU A 218 -16.93 10.27 0.36
CA GLU A 218 -17.45 9.38 1.40
C GLU A 218 -16.36 8.50 2.00
N VAL A 219 -15.45 7.97 1.18
CA VAL A 219 -14.27 7.21 1.62
C VAL A 219 -13.34 8.08 2.48
N GLU A 220 -13.08 9.33 2.07
CA GLU A 220 -12.29 10.28 2.85
C GLU A 220 -12.95 10.56 4.21
N SER A 221 -14.27 10.77 4.23
CA SER A 221 -15.03 10.98 5.48
C SER A 221 -14.97 9.77 6.41
N VAL A 222 -15.16 8.56 5.89
CA VAL A 222 -15.05 7.32 6.68
C VAL A 222 -13.64 7.14 7.22
N THR A 223 -12.62 7.41 6.40
CA THR A 223 -11.21 7.33 6.83
C THR A 223 -10.93 8.29 7.97
N ALA A 224 -11.42 9.53 7.90
CA ALA A 224 -11.28 10.50 8.99
C ALA A 224 -11.96 10.02 10.29
N LEU A 225 -13.15 9.42 10.19
CA LEU A 225 -13.86 8.84 11.34
C LEU A 225 -13.12 7.65 11.96
N VAL A 226 -12.46 6.81 11.15
CA VAL A 226 -11.63 5.71 11.65
C VAL A 226 -10.45 6.25 12.45
N VAL A 227 -9.75 7.27 11.94
CA VAL A 227 -8.64 7.91 12.65
C VAL A 227 -9.11 8.54 13.98
N GLU A 228 -10.25 9.23 13.98
CA GLU A 228 -10.81 9.81 15.20
C GLU A 228 -11.20 8.72 16.22
N ARG A 229 -11.78 7.62 15.76
CA ARG A 229 -12.10 6.47 16.60
C ARG A 229 -10.85 5.84 17.22
N GLU A 230 -9.78 5.66 16.45
CA GLU A 230 -8.51 5.12 16.95
C GLU A 230 -7.89 6.02 18.01
N LYS A 231 -7.91 7.33 17.79
CA LYS A 231 -7.51 8.31 18.81
C LYS A 231 -8.34 8.18 20.08
N ALA A 232 -9.66 8.12 19.96
CA ALA A 232 -10.54 7.97 21.13
C ALA A 232 -10.30 6.66 21.89
N LEU A 233 -9.97 5.57 21.19
CA LEU A 233 -9.61 4.29 21.81
C LEU A 233 -8.27 4.38 22.55
N LEU A 234 -7.28 5.08 21.99
CA LEU A 234 -6.00 5.31 22.66
C LEU A 234 -6.19 6.12 23.94
N ASP A 235 -6.93 7.22 23.87
CA ASP A 235 -7.24 8.07 25.03
C ASP A 235 -7.98 7.29 26.12
N LYS A 236 -8.95 6.44 25.73
CA LYS A 236 -9.64 5.54 26.66
C LYS A 236 -8.68 4.58 27.35
N ASN A 237 -7.77 3.96 26.61
CA ASN A 237 -6.82 3.00 27.17
C ASN A 237 -5.85 3.67 28.16
N LEU A 238 -5.37 4.87 27.83
CA LEU A 238 -4.55 5.70 28.72
C LEU A 238 -5.31 6.03 30.01
N ALA A 239 -6.55 6.50 29.90
CA ALA A 239 -7.39 6.80 31.06
C ALA A 239 -7.66 5.55 31.92
N GLN A 240 -7.90 4.39 31.28
CA GLN A 240 -8.07 3.14 32.01
C GLN A 240 -6.80 2.69 32.72
N SER A 241 -5.62 2.87 32.12
CA SER A 241 -4.34 2.59 32.76
C SER A 241 -4.12 3.49 33.99
N ALA A 242 -4.34 4.80 33.83
CA ALA A 242 -4.25 5.76 34.93
C ALA A 242 -5.23 5.45 36.07
N LEU A 243 -6.46 5.03 35.74
CA LEU A 243 -7.45 4.63 36.75
C LEU A 243 -7.02 3.38 37.53
N ARG A 244 -6.44 2.38 36.84
CA ARG A 244 -5.92 1.17 37.49
C ARG A 244 -4.77 1.51 38.45
N GLU A 245 -3.85 2.37 38.02
CA GLU A 245 -2.74 2.82 38.85
C GLU A 245 -3.24 3.58 40.09
N LEU A 246 -4.16 4.53 39.90
CA LEU A 246 -4.73 5.29 41.02
C LEU A 246 -5.47 4.38 42.01
N HIS A 247 -6.19 3.37 41.51
CA HIS A 247 -6.85 2.38 42.35
C HIS A 247 -5.82 1.53 43.14
N ALA A 248 -4.72 1.12 42.51
CA ALA A 248 -3.65 0.40 43.20
C ALA A 248 -2.99 1.25 44.30
N GLN A 249 -2.74 2.53 44.02
CA GLN A 249 -2.22 3.49 45.00
C GLN A 249 -3.21 3.71 46.16
N HIS A 250 -4.50 3.80 45.88
CA HIS A 250 -5.53 3.91 46.91
C HIS A 250 -5.58 2.69 47.84
N GLU A 251 -5.56 1.48 47.26
CA GLU A 251 -5.53 0.22 48.03
C GLU A 251 -4.24 0.05 48.83
N GLN A 252 -3.11 0.54 48.30
CA GLN A 252 -1.85 0.56 49.03
C GLN A 252 -1.93 1.53 50.23
N LEU A 253 -2.37 2.76 50.00
CA LEU A 253 -2.50 3.76 51.06
C LEU A 253 -3.46 3.32 52.16
N LYS A 254 -4.56 2.64 51.80
CA LYS A 254 -5.50 2.05 52.76
C LYS A 254 -4.84 0.99 53.64
N ARG A 255 -4.07 0.08 53.04
CA ARG A 255 -3.28 -0.94 53.78
C ARG A 255 -2.26 -0.30 54.72
N ASP A 256 -1.55 0.71 54.25
CA ASP A 256 -0.55 1.43 55.06
C ASP A 256 -1.23 2.16 56.24
N PHE A 257 -2.41 2.76 56.02
CA PHE A 257 -3.22 3.37 57.09
C PHE A 257 -3.67 2.36 58.14
N GLU A 258 -4.17 1.20 57.72
CA GLU A 258 -4.58 0.13 58.64
C GLU A 258 -3.41 -0.41 59.44
N SER A 259 -2.25 -0.61 58.79
CA SER A 259 -1.01 -1.03 59.45
C SER A 259 -0.55 -0.01 60.51
N LEU A 260 -0.49 1.27 60.15
CA LEU A 260 -0.07 2.33 61.05
C LEU A 260 -1.05 2.50 62.23
N ARG A 261 -2.35 2.34 61.98
CA ARG A 261 -3.37 2.33 63.04
C ARG A 261 -3.16 1.17 64.02
N SER A 262 -2.89 -0.04 63.52
CA SER A 262 -2.62 -1.20 64.36
C SER A 262 -1.35 -1.03 65.20
N GLU A 263 -0.28 -0.45 64.62
CA GLU A 263 0.92 -0.12 65.38
C GLU A 263 0.66 0.92 66.47
N TYR A 264 -0.13 1.96 66.17
CA TYR A 264 -0.51 2.97 67.15
C TYR A 264 -1.26 2.36 68.34
N GLU A 265 -2.23 1.46 68.08
CA GLU A 265 -2.94 0.71 69.13
C GLU A 265 -1.98 -0.11 69.98
N ARG A 266 -1.06 -0.87 69.38
CA ARG A 266 -0.04 -1.66 70.11
C ARG A 266 0.84 -0.79 71.01
N VAL A 267 1.30 0.36 70.50
CA VAL A 267 2.14 1.29 71.29
C VAL A 267 1.33 1.91 72.43
N ALA A 268 0.05 2.24 72.20
CA ALA A 268 -0.83 2.76 73.24
C ALA A 268 -1.08 1.73 74.35
N GLU A 269 -1.32 0.47 73.99
CA GLU A 269 -1.47 -0.65 74.93
C GLU A 269 -0.17 -0.88 75.74
N SER A 270 0.98 -0.90 75.07
CA SER A 270 2.28 -1.04 75.73
C SER A 270 2.56 0.09 76.73
N LYS A 271 2.18 1.33 76.40
CA LYS A 271 2.29 2.46 77.34
C LYS A 271 1.38 2.28 78.56
N LYS A 272 0.14 1.81 78.36
CA LYS A 272 -0.82 1.56 79.45
C LYS A 272 -0.31 0.49 80.42
N GLN A 273 0.28 -0.60 79.90
CA GLN A 273 0.88 -1.67 80.71
C GLN A 273 2.12 -1.25 81.51
N ARG A 274 2.85 -0.20 81.10
CA ARG A 274 4.02 0.30 81.86
C ARG A 274 3.65 1.25 83.00
N THR A 275 2.40 1.72 83.05
CA THR A 275 1.92 2.69 84.04
C THR A 275 1.08 2.06 85.17
N GLU A 276 0.77 0.76 85.08
CA GLU A 276 0.17 -0.07 86.14
C GLU A 276 1.25 -0.89 86.85
#